data_AF-A0A2E8JTD2-F1
#
_entry.id   AF-A0A2E8JTD2-F1
#
_cell.length_a   1.000
_cell.length_b   1.000
_cell.length_c   1.000
_cell.angle_alpha   90.00
_cell.angle_beta   90.00
_cell.angle_gamma   90.00
#
_symmetry.space_group_name_H-M   'P 1'
#
loop_
_entity.id
_entity.type
_entity.pdbx_description
1 polymer ?
#
loop_
_entity_poly.entity_id
_entity_poly.type
_entity_poly.pdbx_seq_one_letter_code
_entity_poly.pdbx_strand_id
1 'polypeptide(L)'
;MAYACRIEADSISERGHRLTTMVVTLPRNMLAELNTHCALARNSASSRAIPTLKQLRMIVEDMFIPVEFGTVATGMNAGPPLTGNKDYRARQAWRNAGLEAIWWAMSLVTSAEYIEDEWETWVRTKNDEFGEFVLDIAERLDNKLLKNRHDLLGVSKGLANRILEPFMWHTVIITATEWDNFFNLRTHKDAQLEIRTAAKMMQEAYNASTPTLLQEGDWHLPFIQPHELEWARENPLVARKVSSARCARVSYLTHDTGEANIDRDLSRADGLAGDGHMSPFHHAATPFTEAEWFVRDNMKALALDQGSELPDFVVKSLARSTEFSAKYRGWRDFRLELPNEDVFTPKAA
;
A
#
# COMPACT_ATOMS: atom_id res chain seq x y z
N MET A 1 4.66 6.17 13.94
CA MET A 1 3.85 6.30 12.72
C MET A 1 2.42 6.60 13.12
N ALA A 2 1.74 7.35 12.29
CA ALA A 2 0.34 7.68 12.48
C ALA A 2 -0.34 7.57 11.12
N TYR A 3 -1.65 7.78 11.09
CA TYR A 3 -2.34 8.06 9.85
C TYR A 3 -1.60 9.16 9.08
N ALA A 4 -1.33 8.92 7.81
CA ALA A 4 -0.69 9.90 6.95
C ALA A 4 -1.19 9.70 5.52
N CYS A 5 -1.33 10.81 4.81
CA CYS A 5 -1.51 10.79 3.37
C CYS A 5 -0.67 11.91 2.77
N ARG A 6 0.11 11.59 1.74
CA ARG A 6 0.75 12.59 0.90
C ARG A 6 0.47 12.33 -0.57
N ILE A 7 0.31 13.40 -1.31
CA ILE A 7 0.24 13.36 -2.77
C ILE A 7 1.67 13.19 -3.27
N GLU A 8 1.92 12.10 -3.98
CA GLU A 8 3.21 11.83 -4.62
C GLU A 8 3.26 12.45 -6.01
N ALA A 9 2.19 12.28 -6.79
CA ALA A 9 2.03 12.90 -8.09
C ALA A 9 0.56 13.20 -8.32
N ASP A 10 0.27 14.30 -8.98
CA ASP A 10 -1.09 14.70 -9.32
C ASP A 10 -1.11 15.40 -10.67
N SER A 11 -1.86 14.81 -11.60
CA SER A 11 -1.85 15.20 -13.00
C SER A 11 -3.26 15.28 -13.54
N ILE A 12 -3.46 16.12 -14.55
CA ILE A 12 -4.74 16.25 -15.26
C ILE A 12 -4.47 16.29 -16.76
N SER A 13 -5.29 15.60 -17.55
CA SER A 13 -5.20 15.64 -19.01
C SER A 13 -5.91 16.88 -19.58
N GLU A 14 -5.68 17.20 -20.85
CA GLU A 14 -6.35 18.30 -21.56
C GLU A 14 -7.89 18.16 -21.56
N ARG A 15 -8.40 16.92 -21.52
CA ARG A 15 -9.84 16.62 -21.39
C ARG A 15 -10.36 16.62 -19.94
N GLY A 16 -9.52 16.99 -18.96
CA GLY A 16 -9.93 17.16 -17.56
C GLY A 16 -9.96 15.88 -16.73
N HIS A 17 -9.40 14.76 -17.21
CA HIS A 17 -9.32 13.54 -16.43
C HIS A 17 -8.13 13.60 -15.47
N ARG A 18 -8.39 13.78 -14.18
CA ARG A 18 -7.37 13.84 -13.12
C ARG A 18 -6.90 12.43 -12.73
N LEU A 19 -5.59 12.24 -12.67
CA LEU A 19 -4.92 11.05 -12.19
C LEU A 19 -4.02 11.43 -11.01
N THR A 20 -4.24 10.78 -9.86
CA THR A 20 -3.51 11.09 -8.64
C THR A 20 -2.87 9.85 -8.07
N THR A 21 -1.62 9.97 -7.63
CA THR A 21 -0.90 8.97 -6.85
C THR A 21 -0.70 9.45 -5.41
N MET A 22 -1.15 8.66 -4.45
CA MET A 22 -1.07 8.93 -3.02
C MET A 22 -0.22 7.88 -2.32
N VAL A 23 0.56 8.30 -1.33
CA VAL A 23 1.18 7.40 -0.33
C VAL A 23 0.39 7.54 0.96
N VAL A 24 -0.22 6.44 1.39
CA VAL A 24 -1.13 6.42 2.54
C VAL A 24 -0.61 5.47 3.60
N THR A 25 -0.50 5.94 4.83
CA THR A 25 -0.25 5.13 6.02
C THR A 25 -1.53 4.94 6.80
N LEU A 26 -1.90 3.69 7.05
CA LEU A 26 -3.11 3.28 7.76
C LEU A 26 -2.87 1.96 8.51
N PRO A 27 -3.73 1.55 9.44
CA PRO A 27 -3.59 0.28 10.16
C PRO A 27 -3.64 -0.91 9.21
N ARG A 28 -2.74 -1.88 9.41
CA ARG A 28 -2.58 -3.03 8.50
C ARG A 28 -3.85 -3.88 8.38
N ASN A 29 -4.63 -3.99 9.45
CA ASN A 29 -5.91 -4.71 9.46
C ASN A 29 -6.98 -4.06 8.56
N MET A 30 -6.86 -2.77 8.21
CA MET A 30 -7.77 -2.09 7.29
C MET A 30 -7.48 -2.37 5.81
N LEU A 31 -6.39 -3.10 5.49
CA LEU A 31 -6.06 -3.43 4.11
C LEU A 31 -7.18 -4.26 3.44
N ALA A 32 -7.85 -5.14 4.19
CA ALA A 32 -8.94 -5.96 3.65
C ALA A 32 -10.07 -5.06 3.08
N GLU A 33 -10.45 -4.02 3.81
CA GLU A 33 -11.46 -3.06 3.38
C GLU A 33 -10.97 -2.19 2.22
N LEU A 34 -9.73 -1.70 2.28
CA LEU A 34 -9.14 -0.93 1.19
C LEU A 34 -9.13 -1.75 -0.12
N ASN A 35 -8.81 -3.04 -0.03
CA ASN A 35 -8.67 -3.93 -1.18
C ASN A 35 -9.98 -4.23 -1.91
N THR A 36 -11.14 -4.01 -1.28
CA THR A 36 -12.46 -4.17 -1.92
C THR A 36 -12.70 -3.19 -3.07
N HIS A 37 -11.97 -2.07 -3.12
CA HIS A 37 -12.10 -1.07 -4.17
C HIS A 37 -11.28 -1.46 -5.42
N CYS A 38 -11.93 -2.03 -6.42
CA CYS A 38 -11.25 -2.60 -7.59
C CYS A 38 -10.68 -1.57 -8.58
N ALA A 39 -11.19 -0.33 -8.56
CA ALA A 39 -10.73 0.75 -9.45
C ALA A 39 -9.35 1.33 -9.07
N LEU A 40 -8.85 1.01 -7.88
CA LEU A 40 -7.58 1.53 -7.39
C LEU A 40 -6.41 0.64 -7.83
N ALA A 41 -5.39 1.23 -8.46
CA ALA A 41 -4.08 0.58 -8.60
C ALA A 41 -3.31 0.75 -7.29
N ARG A 42 -2.65 -0.32 -6.83
CA ARG A 42 -2.05 -0.37 -5.50
C ARG A 42 -0.72 -1.10 -5.49
N ASN A 43 0.23 -0.56 -4.72
CA ASN A 43 1.43 -1.24 -4.27
C ASN A 43 1.52 -1.16 -2.74
N SER A 44 1.48 -2.32 -2.08
CA SER A 44 1.44 -2.43 -0.62
C SER A 44 2.76 -2.98 -0.07
N ALA A 45 3.21 -2.45 1.07
CA ALA A 45 4.35 -3.01 1.80
C ALA A 45 4.13 -4.50 2.18
N SER A 46 5.12 -5.35 1.92
CA SER A 46 5.02 -6.78 2.21
C SER A 46 5.60 -7.13 3.57
N SER A 47 4.77 -7.65 4.47
CA SER A 47 5.22 -8.21 5.75
C SER A 47 6.20 -9.38 5.56
N ARG A 48 6.19 -10.06 4.41
CA ARG A 48 7.17 -11.10 4.05
C ARG A 48 8.53 -10.54 3.63
N ALA A 49 8.57 -9.33 3.06
CA ALA A 49 9.82 -8.73 2.61
C ALA A 49 10.61 -8.13 3.79
N ILE A 50 9.91 -7.50 4.74
CA ILE A 50 10.50 -6.83 5.89
C ILE A 50 11.04 -7.87 6.91
N PRO A 51 12.30 -7.74 7.37
CA PRO A 51 12.84 -8.59 8.43
C PRO A 51 11.98 -8.56 9.71
N THR A 52 11.79 -9.72 10.35
CA THR A 52 10.96 -9.86 11.56
C THR A 52 11.40 -8.91 12.68
N LEU A 53 12.69 -8.74 12.92
CA LEU A 53 13.20 -7.77 13.89
C LEU A 53 12.76 -6.32 13.65
N LYS A 54 12.68 -5.88 12.38
CA LYS A 54 12.30 -4.52 12.03
C LYS A 54 10.82 -4.34 12.32
N GLN A 55 10.03 -5.39 12.08
CA GLN A 55 8.62 -5.43 12.46
C GLN A 55 8.42 -5.40 13.98
N LEU A 56 9.19 -6.20 14.74
CA LEU A 56 9.14 -6.20 16.20
C LEU A 56 9.46 -4.81 16.76
N ARG A 57 10.56 -4.21 16.28
CA ARG A 57 10.95 -2.83 16.63
C ARG A 57 9.82 -1.83 16.34
N MET A 58 9.25 -1.87 15.13
CA MET A 58 8.18 -0.96 14.73
C MET A 58 6.96 -1.05 15.66
N ILE A 59 6.60 -2.24 16.15
CA ILE A 59 5.46 -2.41 17.06
C ILE A 59 5.81 -1.99 18.48
N VAL A 60 7.01 -2.30 18.97
CA VAL A 60 7.45 -1.87 20.31
C VAL A 60 7.49 -0.34 20.39
N GLU A 61 8.05 0.31 19.38
CA GLU A 61 8.19 1.77 19.33
C GLU A 61 6.85 2.45 19.03
N ASP A 62 5.98 1.81 18.23
CA ASP A 62 4.82 2.46 17.65
C ASP A 62 3.70 1.47 17.28
N MET A 63 3.17 0.80 18.30
CA MET A 63 2.04 -0.11 18.16
C MET A 63 0.80 0.64 17.67
N PHE A 64 0.14 0.12 16.63
CA PHE A 64 -1.19 0.63 16.28
C PHE A 64 -2.18 0.31 17.40
N ILE A 65 -2.86 1.35 17.90
CA ILE A 65 -3.99 1.24 18.83
C ILE A 65 -5.19 1.95 18.18
N PRO A 66 -6.37 1.29 18.10
CA PRO A 66 -7.60 1.91 17.63
C PRO A 66 -7.86 3.27 18.25
N VAL A 67 -8.31 4.21 17.42
CA VAL A 67 -8.56 5.60 17.84
C VAL A 67 -9.68 5.61 18.88
N GLU A 68 -10.73 4.83 18.64
CA GLU A 68 -11.88 4.67 19.53
C GLU A 68 -12.24 3.20 19.69
N PHE A 69 -12.63 2.82 20.91
CA PHE A 69 -13.29 1.55 21.18
C PHE A 69 -14.77 1.81 21.40
N GLY A 70 -15.63 1.40 20.46
CA GLY A 70 -17.07 1.59 20.59
C GLY A 70 -17.74 0.56 21.51
N THR A 71 -18.86 0.93 22.13
CA THR A 71 -19.72 -0.03 22.85
C THR A 71 -20.33 -1.04 21.88
N VAL A 72 -20.71 -2.21 22.40
CA VAL A 72 -21.48 -3.21 21.65
C VAL A 72 -22.79 -2.59 21.15
N ALA A 73 -23.10 -2.80 19.88
CA ALA A 73 -24.35 -2.39 19.24
C ALA A 73 -24.89 -3.53 18.35
N THR A 74 -26.17 -3.46 17.99
CA THR A 74 -26.80 -4.41 17.06
C THR A 74 -26.44 -4.04 15.62
N GLY A 75 -26.06 -5.05 14.82
CA GLY A 75 -25.64 -4.85 13.42
C GLY A 75 -24.13 -4.70 13.26
N MET A 76 -23.71 -4.08 12.14
CA MET A 76 -22.29 -3.99 11.75
C MET A 76 -21.54 -2.79 12.35
N ASN A 77 -22.26 -1.80 12.87
CA ASN A 77 -21.68 -0.54 13.33
C ASN A 77 -21.41 -0.58 14.85
N ALA A 78 -20.32 0.06 15.27
CA ALA A 78 -20.03 0.24 16.68
C ALA A 78 -21.00 1.27 17.32
N GLY A 79 -21.31 1.08 18.62
CA GLY A 79 -22.00 2.10 19.40
C GLY A 79 -21.08 3.25 19.82
N PRO A 80 -21.54 4.16 20.70
CA PRO A 80 -20.73 5.29 21.17
C PRO A 80 -19.37 4.85 21.76
N PRO A 81 -18.33 5.71 21.70
CA PRO A 81 -17.04 5.40 22.29
C PRO A 81 -17.13 5.08 23.79
N LEU A 82 -16.32 4.11 24.24
CA LEU A 82 -16.07 3.88 25.65
C LEU A 82 -15.45 5.13 26.28
N THR A 83 -15.68 5.32 27.57
CA THR A 83 -15.13 6.45 28.34
C THR A 83 -14.58 5.99 29.69
N GLY A 84 -13.71 6.82 30.28
CA GLY A 84 -13.14 6.60 31.60
C GLY A 84 -12.41 5.26 31.72
N ASN A 85 -12.67 4.54 32.83
CA ASN A 85 -12.00 3.27 33.12
C ASN A 85 -12.27 2.17 32.06
N LYS A 86 -13.42 2.20 31.37
CA LYS A 86 -13.72 1.19 30.35
C LYS A 86 -12.83 1.35 29.11
N ASP A 87 -12.66 2.59 28.64
CA ASP A 87 -11.76 2.91 27.52
C ASP A 87 -10.30 2.59 27.90
N TYR A 88 -9.87 3.01 29.09
CA TYR A 88 -8.54 2.68 29.61
C TYR A 88 -8.28 1.17 29.57
N ARG A 89 -9.20 0.36 30.12
CA ARG A 89 -9.05 -1.10 30.14
C ARG A 89 -9.08 -1.71 28.74
N ALA A 90 -9.88 -1.19 27.81
CA ALA A 90 -9.91 -1.68 26.42
C ALA A 90 -8.58 -1.42 25.71
N ARG A 91 -8.01 -0.22 25.85
CA ARG A 91 -6.68 0.12 25.31
C ARG A 91 -5.57 -0.72 25.92
N GLN A 92 -5.62 -0.97 27.23
CA GLN A 92 -4.67 -1.86 27.89
C GLN A 92 -4.79 -3.30 27.38
N ALA A 93 -6.01 -3.83 27.21
CA ALA A 93 -6.20 -5.17 26.66
C ALA A 93 -5.64 -5.29 25.23
N TRP A 94 -5.89 -4.29 24.39
CA TRP A 94 -5.32 -4.23 23.03
C TRP A 94 -3.80 -4.20 23.03
N ARG A 95 -3.21 -3.32 23.87
CA ARG A 95 -1.77 -3.21 24.02
C ARG A 95 -1.15 -4.53 24.49
N ASN A 96 -1.72 -5.14 25.51
CA ASN A 96 -1.25 -6.42 26.03
C ASN A 96 -1.33 -7.52 24.97
N ALA A 97 -2.43 -7.59 24.20
CA ALA A 97 -2.52 -8.53 23.09
C ALA A 97 -1.42 -8.33 22.04
N GLY A 98 -1.00 -7.09 21.78
CA GLY A 98 0.13 -6.80 20.90
C GLY A 98 1.48 -7.23 21.48
N LEU A 99 1.69 -7.06 22.78
CA LEU A 99 2.90 -7.54 23.46
C LEU A 99 2.98 -9.08 23.48
N GLU A 100 1.85 -9.75 23.71
CA GLU A 100 1.73 -11.21 23.59
C GLU A 100 2.00 -11.66 22.15
N ALA A 101 1.48 -10.96 21.14
CA ALA A 101 1.77 -11.27 19.74
C ALA A 101 3.27 -11.15 19.42
N ILE A 102 3.97 -10.17 20.01
CA ILE A 102 5.42 -10.04 19.94
C ILE A 102 6.12 -11.25 20.56
N TRP A 103 5.71 -11.65 21.76
CA TRP A 103 6.24 -12.82 22.45
C TRP A 103 6.18 -14.06 21.54
N TRP A 104 5.00 -14.37 21.04
CA TRP A 104 4.79 -15.53 20.17
C TRP A 104 5.51 -15.41 18.82
N ALA A 105 5.70 -14.19 18.30
CA ALA A 105 6.46 -13.99 17.07
C ALA A 105 7.94 -14.31 17.28
N MET A 106 8.51 -13.93 18.43
CA MET A 106 9.87 -14.31 18.80
C MET A 106 9.96 -15.83 19.03
N SER A 107 8.99 -16.43 19.72
CA SER A 107 8.96 -17.88 19.97
C SER A 107 8.87 -18.71 18.69
N LEU A 108 8.10 -18.27 17.67
CA LEU A 108 8.04 -18.95 16.37
C LEU A 108 9.40 -18.99 15.65
N VAL A 109 10.21 -17.95 15.82
CA VAL A 109 11.57 -17.90 15.25
C VAL A 109 12.55 -18.69 16.12
N THR A 110 12.31 -18.72 17.43
CA THR A 110 13.15 -19.36 18.46
C THR A 110 12.43 -20.55 19.07
N SER A 111 12.01 -20.50 20.33
CA SER A 111 11.04 -21.41 20.96
C SER A 111 10.33 -20.70 22.12
N ALA A 112 9.29 -21.28 22.71
CA ALA A 112 8.64 -20.69 23.89
C ALA A 112 9.58 -20.71 25.10
N GLU A 113 10.19 -21.86 25.35
CA GLU A 113 11.12 -22.11 26.45
C GLU A 113 12.34 -21.20 26.37
N TYR A 114 12.86 -20.96 25.16
CA TYR A 114 13.98 -20.04 24.96
C TYR A 114 13.63 -18.61 25.38
N ILE A 115 12.44 -18.12 24.99
CA ILE A 115 12.02 -16.76 25.32
C ILE A 115 11.70 -16.63 26.83
N GLU A 116 11.12 -17.66 27.44
CA GLU A 116 10.91 -17.73 28.90
C GLU A 116 12.24 -17.60 29.67
N ASP A 117 13.22 -18.46 29.37
CA ASP A 117 14.53 -18.47 30.03
C ASP A 117 15.29 -17.13 29.86
N GLU A 118 15.25 -16.58 28.65
CA GLU A 118 15.88 -15.30 28.32
C GLU A 118 15.19 -14.14 29.05
N TRP A 119 13.86 -14.16 29.16
CA TRP A 119 13.09 -13.15 29.89
C TRP A 119 13.37 -13.20 31.39
N GLU A 120 13.36 -14.38 32.01
CA GLU A 120 13.69 -14.53 33.43
C GLU A 120 15.12 -14.03 33.73
N THR A 121 16.05 -14.33 32.83
CA THR A 121 17.43 -13.86 32.95
C THR A 121 17.52 -12.35 32.77
N TRP A 122 16.80 -11.77 31.81
CA TRP A 122 16.72 -10.33 31.61
C TRP A 122 16.21 -9.62 32.86
N VAL A 123 15.06 -10.02 33.39
CA VAL A 123 14.45 -9.42 34.59
C VAL A 123 15.38 -9.49 35.80
N ARG A 124 16.07 -10.62 35.99
CA ARG A 124 17.01 -10.80 37.10
C ARG A 124 18.28 -9.94 36.98
N THR A 125 18.73 -9.64 35.77
CA THR A 125 20.06 -9.04 35.53
C THR A 125 20.01 -7.60 35.02
N LYS A 126 18.86 -7.15 34.51
CA LYS A 126 18.66 -5.82 33.94
C LYS A 126 17.44 -5.12 34.56
N ASN A 127 16.23 -5.30 34.00
CA ASN A 127 14.99 -4.65 34.42
C ASN A 127 13.75 -5.42 33.93
N ASP A 128 12.55 -4.97 34.27
CA ASP A 128 11.26 -5.54 33.82
C ASP A 128 10.66 -4.82 32.59
N GLU A 129 11.47 -4.06 31.84
CA GLU A 129 11.02 -3.34 30.64
C GLU A 129 10.97 -4.27 29.42
N PHE A 130 9.78 -4.80 29.12
CA PHE A 130 9.57 -5.77 28.03
C PHE A 130 10.00 -5.23 26.65
N GLY A 131 9.83 -3.93 26.40
CA GLY A 131 10.26 -3.32 25.14
C GLY A 131 11.77 -3.41 24.91
N GLU A 132 12.57 -3.17 25.96
CA GLU A 132 14.03 -3.26 25.88
C GLU A 132 14.49 -4.70 25.65
N PHE A 133 13.85 -5.66 26.32
CA PHE A 133 14.08 -7.09 26.11
C PHE A 133 13.82 -7.50 24.65
N VAL A 134 12.68 -7.09 24.08
CA VAL A 134 12.33 -7.41 22.68
C VAL A 134 13.37 -6.84 21.72
N LEU A 135 13.84 -5.60 21.95
CA LEU A 135 14.86 -4.97 21.11
C LEU A 135 16.20 -5.70 21.19
N ASP A 136 16.60 -6.18 22.37
CA ASP A 136 17.82 -6.99 22.57
C ASP A 136 17.74 -8.34 21.85
N ILE A 137 16.62 -9.07 22.00
CA ILE A 137 16.39 -10.33 21.28
C ILE A 137 16.40 -10.10 19.76
N ALA A 138 15.73 -9.04 19.30
CA ALA A 138 15.67 -8.67 17.89
C ALA A 138 17.07 -8.37 17.31
N GLU A 139 17.92 -7.67 18.06
CA GLU A 139 19.30 -7.38 17.67
C GLU A 139 20.18 -8.65 17.65
N ARG A 140 20.05 -9.52 18.64
CA ARG A 140 20.78 -10.80 18.67
C ARG A 140 20.38 -11.74 17.53
N LEU A 141 19.10 -11.76 17.18
CA LEU A 141 18.58 -12.49 16.01
C LEU A 141 19.25 -11.99 14.72
N ASP A 142 19.34 -10.67 14.54
CA ASP A 142 19.89 -10.06 13.33
C ASP A 142 21.40 -10.34 13.18
N ASN A 143 22.13 -10.24 14.29
CA ASN A 143 23.55 -10.49 14.35
C ASN A 143 23.91 -11.99 14.44
N LYS A 144 22.92 -12.89 14.38
CA LYS A 144 23.10 -14.34 14.49
C LYS A 144 23.79 -14.78 15.80
N LEU A 145 23.54 -14.08 16.89
CA LEU A 145 24.20 -14.26 18.20
C LEU A 145 23.41 -15.11 19.22
N LEU A 146 22.27 -15.67 18.84
CA LEU A 146 21.52 -16.54 19.75
C LEU A 146 22.32 -17.80 20.14
N LYS A 147 22.24 -18.15 21.42
CA LYS A 147 22.77 -19.41 21.96
C LYS A 147 21.91 -20.58 21.46
N ASN A 148 22.49 -21.78 21.39
CA ASN A 148 21.78 -23.04 21.07
C ASN A 148 20.90 -22.98 19.82
N ARG A 149 21.42 -22.40 18.73
CA ARG A 149 20.72 -22.19 17.46
C ARG A 149 20.13 -23.45 16.81
N HIS A 150 20.57 -24.63 17.20
CA HIS A 150 20.08 -25.91 16.67
C HIS A 150 18.68 -26.29 17.18
N ASP A 151 18.25 -25.73 18.31
CA ASP A 151 16.98 -26.08 18.96
C ASP A 151 15.85 -25.10 18.65
N LEU A 152 16.09 -24.15 17.74
CA LEU A 152 15.09 -23.15 17.33
C LEU A 152 14.11 -23.75 16.31
N LEU A 153 12.83 -23.40 16.43
CA LEU A 153 11.76 -23.74 15.48
C LEU A 153 12.05 -23.21 14.07
N GLY A 154 12.67 -22.04 13.95
CA GLY A 154 13.11 -21.48 12.67
C GLY A 154 11.98 -21.18 11.69
N VAL A 155 10.77 -20.88 12.17
CA VAL A 155 9.62 -20.55 11.31
C VAL A 155 9.95 -19.35 10.42
N SER A 156 9.56 -19.43 9.15
CA SER A 156 9.83 -18.37 8.19
C SER A 156 9.27 -17.02 8.66
N LYS A 157 10.02 -15.93 8.41
CA LYS A 157 9.59 -14.55 8.71
C LYS A 157 8.19 -14.23 8.19
N GLY A 158 7.81 -14.80 7.05
CA GLY A 158 6.52 -14.56 6.41
C GLY A 158 5.34 -15.08 7.24
N LEU A 159 5.53 -16.14 8.04
CA LEU A 159 4.53 -16.66 8.96
C LEU A 159 4.65 -16.01 10.33
N ALA A 160 5.88 -15.87 10.87
CA ALA A 160 6.10 -15.21 12.15
C ALA A 160 5.55 -13.77 12.19
N ASN A 161 5.65 -13.02 11.08
CA ASN A 161 5.14 -11.66 11.00
C ASN A 161 3.60 -11.57 10.90
N ARG A 162 2.88 -12.68 10.64
CA ARG A 162 1.42 -12.63 10.44
C ARG A 162 0.65 -12.32 11.70
N ILE A 163 1.06 -12.89 12.83
CA ILE A 163 0.39 -12.68 14.12
C ILE A 163 0.54 -11.25 14.63
N LEU A 164 1.49 -10.51 14.07
CA LEU A 164 1.73 -9.11 14.37
C LEU A 164 0.87 -8.15 13.54
N GLU A 165 0.32 -8.59 12.40
CA GLU A 165 -0.40 -7.73 11.45
C GLU A 165 -1.55 -6.90 12.07
N PRO A 166 -2.32 -7.36 13.08
CA PRO A 166 -3.35 -6.54 13.72
C PRO A 166 -2.83 -5.27 14.39
N PHE A 167 -1.56 -5.26 14.81
CA PHE A 167 -0.93 -4.22 15.63
C PHE A 167 0.03 -3.33 14.83
N MET A 168 0.10 -3.53 13.51
CA MET A 168 1.03 -2.82 12.64
C MET A 168 0.37 -1.66 11.90
N TRP A 169 1.15 -0.60 11.70
CA TRP A 169 0.90 0.35 10.62
C TRP A 169 1.31 -0.23 9.26
N HIS A 170 0.68 0.27 8.21
CA HIS A 170 0.89 -0.17 6.85
C HIS A 170 0.90 1.00 5.89
N THR A 171 1.85 1.00 4.96
CA THR A 171 1.94 2.00 3.90
C THR A 171 1.59 1.37 2.55
N VAL A 172 0.75 2.07 1.80
CA VAL A 172 0.28 1.69 0.47
C VAL A 172 0.39 2.89 -0.47
N ILE A 173 0.88 2.63 -1.69
CA ILE A 173 0.84 3.57 -2.80
C ILE A 173 -0.43 3.28 -3.58
N ILE A 174 -1.22 4.31 -3.88
CA ILE A 174 -2.51 4.18 -4.57
C ILE A 174 -2.54 5.15 -5.74
N THR A 175 -2.87 4.67 -6.94
CA THR A 175 -3.10 5.52 -8.12
C THR A 175 -4.49 5.28 -8.68
N ALA A 176 -5.22 6.34 -8.98
CA ALA A 176 -6.55 6.24 -9.59
C ALA A 176 -7.00 7.54 -10.26
N THR A 177 -7.92 7.39 -11.22
CA THR A 177 -8.79 8.47 -11.72
C THR A 177 -10.14 8.50 -10.99
N GLU A 178 -10.65 7.33 -10.59
CA GLU A 178 -11.98 7.18 -9.99
C GLU A 178 -11.90 7.14 -8.45
N TRP A 179 -12.00 8.31 -7.80
CA TRP A 179 -11.96 8.42 -6.34
C TRP A 179 -13.32 8.51 -5.66
N ASP A 180 -14.36 8.94 -6.38
CA ASP A 180 -15.67 9.27 -5.81
C ASP A 180 -16.28 8.12 -5.01
N ASN A 181 -16.26 6.90 -5.56
CA ASN A 181 -16.82 5.74 -4.85
C ASN A 181 -16.04 5.45 -3.56
N PHE A 182 -14.71 5.52 -3.60
CA PHE A 182 -13.87 5.31 -2.43
C PHE A 182 -14.16 6.35 -1.36
N PHE A 183 -14.12 7.64 -1.71
CA PHE A 183 -14.38 8.71 -0.75
C PHE A 183 -15.80 8.66 -0.20
N ASN A 184 -16.82 8.53 -1.05
CA ASN A 184 -18.21 8.50 -0.59
C ASN A 184 -18.49 7.34 0.38
N LEU A 185 -17.92 6.16 0.13
CA LEU A 185 -18.13 5.01 1.01
C LEU A 185 -17.26 5.07 2.27
N ARG A 186 -16.01 5.52 2.15
CA ARG A 186 -15.04 5.40 3.23
C ARG A 186 -14.94 6.64 4.10
N THR A 187 -15.40 7.81 3.67
CA THR A 187 -15.55 8.98 4.56
C THR A 187 -16.92 9.01 5.26
N HIS A 188 -17.85 8.13 4.87
CA HIS A 188 -19.19 8.03 5.45
C HIS A 188 -19.16 7.76 6.97
N LYS A 189 -20.14 8.29 7.70
CA LYS A 189 -20.25 8.15 9.16
C LYS A 189 -20.42 6.70 9.66
N ASP A 190 -20.87 5.80 8.79
CA ASP A 190 -21.04 4.38 9.11
C ASP A 190 -19.82 3.54 8.73
N ALA A 191 -18.82 4.12 8.04
CA ALA A 191 -17.55 3.46 7.83
C ALA A 191 -16.79 3.33 9.15
N GLN A 192 -16.09 2.20 9.33
CA GLN A 192 -15.22 1.97 10.47
C GLN A 192 -14.23 3.13 10.62
N LEU A 193 -14.01 3.57 11.86
CA LEU A 193 -13.28 4.80 12.15
C LEU A 193 -11.86 4.78 11.59
N GLU A 194 -11.16 3.65 11.65
CA GLU A 194 -9.78 3.53 11.20
C GLU A 194 -9.64 3.81 9.69
N ILE A 195 -10.41 3.14 8.83
CA ILE A 195 -10.37 3.40 7.39
C ILE A 195 -10.95 4.79 7.06
N ARG A 196 -11.94 5.24 7.83
CA ARG A 196 -12.54 6.56 7.66
C ARG A 196 -11.56 7.69 7.92
N THR A 197 -10.72 7.53 8.93
CA THR A 197 -9.68 8.51 9.28
C THR A 197 -8.68 8.64 8.14
N ALA A 198 -8.16 7.52 7.62
CA ALA A 198 -7.29 7.51 6.45
C ALA A 198 -7.98 8.12 5.21
N ALA A 199 -9.22 7.72 4.91
CA ALA A 199 -9.96 8.21 3.75
C ALA A 199 -10.24 9.72 3.80
N LYS A 200 -10.53 10.28 4.98
CA LYS A 200 -10.69 11.73 5.16
C LYS A 200 -9.39 12.47 4.89
N MET A 201 -8.27 12.00 5.44
CA MET A 201 -6.95 12.59 5.17
C MET A 201 -6.59 12.51 3.67
N MET A 202 -6.94 11.41 3.00
CA MET A 202 -6.77 11.27 1.55
C MET A 202 -7.61 12.29 0.78
N GLN A 203 -8.88 12.46 1.15
CA GLN A 203 -9.79 13.41 0.50
C GLN A 203 -9.35 14.86 0.72
N GLU A 204 -8.91 15.20 1.94
CA GLU A 204 -8.35 16.52 2.27
C GLU A 204 -7.10 16.81 1.44
N ALA A 205 -6.15 15.87 1.38
CA ALA A 205 -4.94 16.01 0.57
C ALA A 205 -5.25 16.13 -0.93
N TYR A 206 -6.21 15.35 -1.43
CA TYR A 206 -6.67 15.41 -2.82
C TYR A 206 -7.29 16.76 -3.16
N ASN A 207 -8.16 17.29 -2.29
CA ASN A 207 -8.83 18.57 -2.51
C ASN A 207 -7.87 19.76 -2.38
N ALA A 208 -6.85 19.66 -1.52
CA ALA A 208 -5.85 20.71 -1.33
C ALA A 208 -4.79 20.74 -2.45
N SER A 209 -4.61 19.64 -3.18
CA SER A 209 -3.63 19.54 -4.25
C SER A 209 -4.13 20.14 -5.56
N THR A 210 -3.23 20.79 -6.31
CA THR A 210 -3.49 21.33 -7.65
C THR A 210 -2.78 20.42 -8.67
N PRO A 211 -3.51 19.76 -9.58
CA PRO A 211 -2.90 18.85 -10.54
C PRO A 211 -2.08 19.60 -11.59
N THR A 212 -1.00 18.97 -12.05
CA THR A 212 -0.21 19.48 -13.17
C THR A 212 -0.82 19.03 -14.49
N LEU A 213 -1.04 19.96 -15.42
CA LEU A 213 -1.49 19.62 -16.77
C LEU A 213 -0.42 18.81 -17.49
N LEU A 214 -0.80 17.65 -18.03
CA LEU A 214 0.04 16.83 -18.89
C LEU A 214 -0.58 16.76 -20.28
N GLN A 215 0.24 17.01 -21.30
CA GLN A 215 -0.16 16.95 -22.70
C GLN A 215 0.00 15.54 -23.27
N GLU A 216 -0.42 15.35 -24.52
CA GLU A 216 -0.12 14.14 -25.26
C GLU A 216 1.38 13.82 -25.24
N GLY A 217 1.74 12.60 -24.84
CA GLY A 217 3.13 12.14 -24.76
C GLY A 217 3.83 12.44 -23.44
N ASP A 218 3.28 13.33 -22.61
CA ASP A 218 3.74 13.51 -21.23
C ASP A 218 3.33 12.33 -20.33
N TRP A 219 4.04 12.17 -19.21
CA TRP A 219 3.83 11.06 -18.29
C TRP A 219 3.63 11.49 -16.85
N HIS A 220 2.63 10.90 -16.22
CA HIS A 220 2.49 10.87 -14.77
C HIS A 220 3.54 9.89 -14.22
N LEU A 221 4.53 10.41 -13.49
CA LEU A 221 5.71 9.67 -13.04
C LEU A 221 5.92 9.82 -11.52
N PRO A 222 5.19 9.06 -10.69
CA PRO A 222 5.37 9.07 -9.23
C PRO A 222 6.83 8.77 -8.84
N PHE A 223 7.34 9.43 -7.80
CA PHE A 223 8.70 9.29 -7.26
C PHE A 223 9.84 9.73 -8.19
N ILE A 224 9.55 10.39 -9.32
CA ILE A 224 10.56 11.18 -10.04
C ILE A 224 10.62 12.56 -9.39
N GLN A 225 11.80 12.93 -8.91
CA GLN A 225 11.98 14.17 -8.15
C GLN A 225 11.96 15.40 -9.07
N PRO A 226 11.65 16.60 -8.55
CA PRO A 226 11.61 17.83 -9.36
C PRO A 226 12.90 18.10 -10.15
N HIS A 227 14.07 17.79 -9.58
CA HIS A 227 15.37 17.97 -10.24
C HIS A 227 15.66 16.91 -11.32
N GLU A 228 14.90 15.82 -11.38
CA GLU A 228 15.01 14.75 -12.38
C GLU A 228 14.05 14.97 -13.58
N LEU A 229 13.19 15.99 -13.55
CA LEU A 229 12.14 16.17 -14.56
C LEU A 229 12.68 16.44 -15.97
N GLU A 230 13.75 17.22 -16.10
CA GLU A 230 14.39 17.48 -17.40
C GLU A 230 14.97 16.19 -17.98
N TRP A 231 15.76 15.46 -17.17
CA TRP A 231 16.27 14.13 -17.53
C TRP A 231 15.15 13.16 -17.92
N ALA A 232 14.02 13.16 -17.19
CA ALA A 232 12.90 12.28 -17.45
C ALA A 232 12.23 12.55 -18.80
N ARG A 233 12.14 13.82 -19.21
CA ARG A 233 11.64 14.22 -20.54
C ARG A 233 12.58 13.78 -21.66
N GLU A 234 13.88 13.86 -21.44
CA GLU A 234 14.89 13.40 -22.41
C GLU A 234 14.95 11.87 -22.50
N ASN A 235 14.57 11.16 -21.43
CA ASN A 235 14.68 9.70 -21.31
C ASN A 235 13.34 9.02 -20.94
N PRO A 236 12.27 9.19 -21.73
CA PRO A 236 10.90 8.87 -21.31
C PRO A 236 10.68 7.37 -21.01
N LEU A 237 11.31 6.46 -21.75
CA LEU A 237 11.23 5.02 -21.45
C LEU A 237 11.93 4.66 -20.14
N VAL A 238 13.10 5.26 -19.90
CA VAL A 238 13.91 5.02 -18.70
C VAL A 238 13.18 5.57 -17.46
N ALA A 239 12.63 6.78 -17.57
CA ALA A 239 11.90 7.43 -16.49
C ALA A 239 10.67 6.62 -16.03
N ARG A 240 9.91 6.03 -16.95
CA ARG A 240 8.78 5.15 -16.64
C ARG A 240 9.19 3.90 -15.86
N LYS A 241 10.28 3.26 -16.27
CA LYS A 241 10.86 2.12 -15.56
C LYS A 241 11.33 2.51 -14.16
N VAL A 242 12.05 3.63 -14.05
CA VAL A 242 12.56 4.15 -12.77
C VAL A 242 11.40 4.47 -11.81
N SER A 243 10.39 5.21 -12.28
CA SER A 243 9.18 5.52 -11.50
C SER A 243 8.49 4.24 -11.01
N SER A 244 8.33 3.24 -11.88
CA SER A 244 7.72 1.95 -11.53
C SER A 244 8.55 1.15 -10.50
N ALA A 245 9.87 1.11 -10.67
CA ALA A 245 10.78 0.47 -9.73
C ALA A 245 10.74 1.13 -8.34
N ARG A 246 10.65 2.46 -8.31
CA ARG A 246 10.48 3.23 -7.06
C ARG A 246 9.12 2.92 -6.43
N CYS A 247 8.03 2.87 -7.19
CA CYS A 247 6.72 2.42 -6.67
C CYS A 247 6.76 1.00 -6.04
N ALA A 248 7.65 0.12 -6.51
CA ALA A 248 7.84 -1.20 -5.92
C ALA A 248 8.58 -1.19 -4.55
N ARG A 249 9.13 -0.06 -4.10
CA ARG A 249 9.95 0.06 -2.87
C ARG A 249 9.17 0.45 -1.61
N VAL A 250 7.83 0.47 -1.65
CA VAL A 250 6.96 0.83 -0.51
C VAL A 250 7.28 0.09 0.80
N SER A 251 7.88 -1.10 0.76
CA SER A 251 8.26 -1.88 1.95
C SER A 251 9.48 -1.34 2.70
N TYR A 252 10.35 -0.57 2.04
CA TYR A 252 11.61 -0.11 2.61
C TYR A 252 11.57 1.37 2.99
N LEU A 253 10.60 2.13 2.46
CA LEU A 253 10.46 3.59 2.64
C LEU A 253 11.78 4.37 2.43
N THR A 254 12.71 3.81 1.66
CA THR A 254 13.99 4.45 1.31
C THR A 254 13.82 5.42 0.14
N HIS A 255 12.60 5.92 -0.11
CA HIS A 255 12.35 6.86 -1.20
C HIS A 255 13.11 8.18 -0.97
N ASP A 256 13.38 8.51 0.30
CA ASP A 256 13.96 9.78 0.72
C ASP A 256 15.41 9.67 1.28
N THR A 257 15.95 8.46 1.44
CA THR A 257 17.19 8.24 2.24
C THR A 257 18.33 7.51 1.51
N GLY A 258 18.19 7.20 0.22
CA GLY A 258 19.23 6.54 -0.57
C GLY A 258 19.56 7.33 -1.82
N GLU A 259 20.84 7.37 -2.21
CA GLU A 259 21.26 7.94 -3.49
C GLU A 259 20.44 7.29 -4.61
N ALA A 260 19.68 8.12 -5.32
CA ALA A 260 18.98 7.72 -6.53
C ALA A 260 20.00 7.10 -7.49
N ASN A 261 19.90 5.79 -7.69
CA ASN A 261 20.77 5.07 -8.62
C ASN A 261 19.87 4.50 -9.72
N ILE A 262 19.88 5.21 -10.85
CA ILE A 262 19.07 4.90 -12.03
C ILE A 262 19.33 3.46 -12.50
N ASP A 263 20.58 2.99 -12.50
CA ASP A 263 20.91 1.62 -12.93
C ASP A 263 20.27 0.55 -12.04
N ARG A 264 20.28 0.76 -10.72
CA ARG A 264 19.59 -0.13 -9.77
C ARG A 264 18.08 -0.09 -9.94
N ASP A 265 17.51 1.07 -10.21
CA ASP A 265 16.08 1.20 -10.50
C ASP A 265 15.70 0.49 -11.80
N LEU A 266 16.52 0.61 -12.85
CA LEU A 266 16.31 -0.07 -14.13
C LEU A 266 16.41 -1.59 -13.99
N SER A 267 17.48 -2.08 -13.36
CA SER A 267 17.65 -3.52 -13.11
C SER A 267 16.47 -4.09 -12.32
N ARG A 268 15.95 -3.32 -11.34
CA ARG A 268 14.76 -3.72 -10.58
C ARG A 268 13.50 -3.72 -11.44
N ALA A 269 13.27 -2.70 -12.27
CA ALA A 269 12.14 -2.67 -13.18
C ALA A 269 12.16 -3.87 -14.14
N ASP A 270 13.32 -4.15 -14.75
CA ASP A 270 13.47 -5.27 -15.68
C ASP A 270 13.25 -6.62 -15.00
N GLY A 271 13.76 -6.79 -13.78
CA GLY A 271 13.48 -7.98 -12.96
C GLY A 271 11.98 -8.14 -12.65
N LEU A 272 11.32 -7.08 -12.20
CA LEU A 272 9.88 -7.10 -11.91
C LEU A 272 9.05 -7.47 -13.17
N ALA A 273 9.38 -6.89 -14.32
CA ALA A 273 8.71 -7.20 -15.57
C ALA A 273 8.98 -8.66 -16.01
N GLY A 274 10.22 -9.11 -15.89
CA GLY A 274 10.62 -10.49 -16.20
C GLY A 274 9.96 -11.55 -15.32
N ASP A 275 9.66 -11.21 -14.06
CA ASP A 275 8.99 -12.09 -13.09
C ASP A 275 7.45 -11.97 -13.11
N GLY A 276 6.88 -11.15 -14.00
CA GLY A 276 5.43 -10.96 -14.07
C GLY A 276 4.85 -10.13 -12.91
N HIS A 277 5.70 -9.45 -12.14
CA HIS A 277 5.30 -8.58 -11.03
C HIS A 277 4.82 -7.22 -11.54
N MET A 278 3.63 -7.22 -12.14
CA MET A 278 3.13 -6.09 -12.95
C MET A 278 2.50 -4.94 -12.17
N SER A 279 2.17 -5.11 -10.90
CA SER A 279 1.47 -4.08 -10.11
C SER A 279 2.17 -2.70 -10.10
N PRO A 280 3.51 -2.59 -9.97
CA PRO A 280 4.19 -1.30 -9.90
C PRO A 280 4.06 -0.47 -11.18
N PHE A 281 3.85 -1.13 -12.33
CA PHE A 281 3.79 -0.46 -13.64
C PHE A 281 2.43 0.17 -13.94
N HIS A 282 1.43 -0.05 -13.08
CA HIS A 282 0.18 0.70 -13.15
C HIS A 282 0.32 2.15 -12.68
N HIS A 283 1.36 2.49 -11.90
CA HIS A 283 1.46 3.83 -11.30
C HIS A 283 1.92 4.90 -12.29
N ALA A 284 2.76 4.53 -13.27
CA ALA A 284 3.14 5.42 -14.36
C ALA A 284 2.10 5.34 -15.49
N ALA A 285 1.63 6.48 -15.98
CA ALA A 285 0.62 6.54 -17.03
C ALA A 285 0.72 7.80 -17.88
N THR A 286 0.12 7.78 -19.07
CA THR A 286 0.07 8.91 -20.01
C THR A 286 -1.38 9.19 -20.42
N PRO A 287 -1.77 10.45 -20.68
CA PRO A 287 -3.08 10.75 -21.24
C PRO A 287 -3.31 10.02 -22.57
N PHE A 288 -4.56 9.72 -22.91
CA PHE A 288 -4.87 9.32 -24.28
C PHE A 288 -4.53 10.45 -25.26
N THR A 289 -4.00 10.06 -26.41
CA THR A 289 -3.80 10.93 -27.56
C THR A 289 -5.15 11.42 -28.13
N GLU A 290 -5.16 12.53 -28.88
CA GLU A 290 -6.38 12.95 -29.58
C GLU A 290 -6.83 11.92 -30.63
N ALA A 291 -5.89 11.18 -31.22
CA ALA A 291 -6.20 10.08 -32.15
C ALA A 291 -6.90 8.90 -31.43
N GLU A 292 -6.44 8.53 -30.24
CA GLU A 292 -7.12 7.52 -29.42
C GLU A 292 -8.53 7.98 -29.05
N TRP A 293 -8.68 9.23 -28.62
CA TRP A 293 -9.99 9.78 -28.32
C TRP A 293 -10.92 9.79 -29.52
N PHE A 294 -10.44 10.19 -30.70
CA PHE A 294 -11.24 10.15 -31.92
C PHE A 294 -11.82 8.76 -32.18
N VAL A 295 -11.00 7.71 -32.07
CA VAL A 295 -11.48 6.32 -32.27
C VAL A 295 -12.46 5.91 -31.17
N ARG A 296 -12.14 6.21 -29.91
CA ARG A 296 -12.98 5.87 -28.74
C ARG A 296 -14.34 6.57 -28.78
N ASP A 297 -14.38 7.84 -29.15
CA ASP A 297 -15.60 8.63 -29.29
C ASP A 297 -16.50 8.08 -30.41
N ASN A 298 -15.92 7.66 -31.54
CA ASN A 298 -16.66 6.97 -32.60
C ASN A 298 -17.21 5.61 -32.14
N MET A 299 -16.41 4.80 -31.41
CA MET A 299 -16.89 3.54 -30.84
C MET A 299 -18.02 3.75 -29.84
N LYS A 300 -17.93 4.80 -29.01
CA LYS A 300 -18.97 5.20 -28.06
C LYS A 300 -20.25 5.60 -28.78
N ALA A 301 -20.15 6.43 -29.81
CA ALA A 301 -21.28 6.84 -30.63
C ALA A 301 -21.96 5.62 -31.30
N LEU A 302 -21.16 4.70 -31.86
CA LEU A 302 -21.65 3.47 -32.46
C LEU A 302 -22.39 2.59 -31.43
N ALA A 303 -21.83 2.43 -30.23
CA ALA A 303 -22.46 1.65 -29.16
C ALA A 303 -23.82 2.26 -28.72
N LEU A 304 -23.92 3.58 -28.66
CA LEU A 304 -25.16 4.29 -28.31
C LEU A 304 -26.21 4.23 -29.43
N ASP A 305 -25.79 4.30 -30.69
CA ASP A 305 -26.67 4.29 -31.86
C ASP A 305 -27.20 2.90 -32.19
N GLN A 306 -26.30 1.90 -32.26
CA GLN A 306 -26.63 0.53 -32.67
C GLN A 306 -27.04 -0.37 -31.51
N GLY A 307 -26.92 0.12 -30.26
CA GLY A 307 -27.23 -0.65 -29.06
C GLY A 307 -28.72 -0.73 -28.72
N SER A 308 -29.63 -0.29 -29.58
CA SER A 308 -31.07 -0.17 -29.30
C SER A 308 -31.76 -1.49 -28.96
N GLU A 309 -31.25 -2.62 -29.46
CA GLU A 309 -31.75 -3.96 -29.11
C GLU A 309 -31.07 -4.56 -27.87
N LEU A 310 -30.03 -3.92 -27.33
CA LEU A 310 -29.35 -4.36 -26.13
C LEU A 310 -30.02 -3.77 -24.88
N PRO A 311 -29.98 -4.46 -23.74
CA PRO A 311 -30.36 -3.86 -22.47
C PRO A 311 -29.54 -2.59 -22.19
N ASP A 312 -30.20 -1.56 -21.66
CA ASP A 312 -29.59 -0.24 -21.37
C ASP A 312 -28.29 -0.34 -20.53
N PHE A 313 -28.22 -1.27 -19.57
CA PHE A 313 -27.01 -1.47 -18.77
C PHE A 313 -25.82 -1.96 -19.61
N VAL A 314 -26.05 -2.73 -20.68
CA VAL A 314 -25.01 -3.21 -21.61
C VAL A 314 -24.50 -2.04 -22.44
N VAL A 315 -25.41 -1.26 -23.02
CA VAL A 315 -25.07 -0.07 -23.83
C VAL A 315 -24.24 0.92 -23.00
N LYS A 316 -24.68 1.21 -21.77
CA LYS A 316 -23.95 2.08 -20.84
C LYS A 316 -22.58 1.52 -20.48
N SER A 317 -22.45 0.21 -20.28
CA SER A 317 -21.17 -0.44 -19.99
C SER A 317 -20.19 -0.33 -21.16
N LEU A 318 -20.64 -0.60 -22.38
CA LEU A 318 -19.84 -0.48 -23.60
C LEU A 318 -19.43 0.98 -23.86
N ALA A 319 -20.37 1.92 -23.77
CA ALA A 319 -20.08 3.34 -23.91
C ALA A 319 -19.06 3.80 -22.87
N ARG A 320 -19.21 3.37 -21.61
CA ARG A 320 -18.27 3.71 -20.54
C ARG A 320 -16.89 3.11 -20.77
N SER A 321 -16.78 1.86 -21.23
CA SER A 321 -15.49 1.19 -21.39
C SER A 321 -14.57 1.89 -22.40
N THR A 322 -15.14 2.58 -23.39
CA THR A 322 -14.34 3.38 -24.36
C THR A 322 -13.53 4.50 -23.71
N GLU A 323 -13.98 5.03 -22.57
CA GLU A 323 -13.27 6.09 -21.86
C GLU A 323 -12.15 5.54 -20.97
N PHE A 324 -12.05 4.22 -20.80
CA PHE A 324 -11.11 3.58 -19.90
C PHE A 324 -10.02 2.81 -20.65
N SER A 325 -8.85 2.72 -20.01
CA SER A 325 -7.82 1.73 -20.30
C SER A 325 -7.37 1.14 -18.97
N ALA A 326 -7.48 -0.18 -18.85
CA ALA A 326 -7.37 -0.90 -17.58
C ALA A 326 -8.23 -0.28 -16.46
N LYS A 327 -7.61 0.44 -15.51
CA LYS A 327 -8.30 1.04 -14.34
C LYS A 327 -8.58 2.54 -14.50
N TYR A 328 -8.03 3.19 -15.53
CA TYR A 328 -7.98 4.64 -15.59
C TYR A 328 -8.85 5.18 -16.71
N ARG A 329 -9.58 6.25 -16.40
CA ARG A 329 -10.38 6.99 -17.37
C ARG A 329 -9.53 8.03 -18.08
N GLY A 330 -9.37 7.94 -19.39
CA GLY A 330 -8.62 8.92 -20.19
C GLY A 330 -7.10 8.81 -20.09
N TRP A 331 -6.58 7.74 -19.50
CA TRP A 331 -5.16 7.48 -19.33
C TRP A 331 -4.84 6.03 -19.69
N ARG A 332 -3.63 5.80 -20.20
CA ARG A 332 -3.05 4.49 -20.47
C ARG A 332 -1.86 4.29 -19.53
N ASP A 333 -1.86 3.19 -18.77
CA ASP A 333 -0.75 2.88 -17.87
C ASP A 333 0.43 2.21 -18.59
N PHE A 334 1.61 2.29 -17.99
CA PHE A 334 2.84 1.76 -18.57
C PHE A 334 2.85 0.23 -18.65
N ARG A 335 2.07 -0.46 -17.79
CA ARG A 335 1.96 -1.92 -17.81
C ARG A 335 1.54 -2.44 -19.18
N LEU A 336 0.63 -1.74 -19.87
CA LEU A 336 0.15 -2.14 -21.20
C LEU A 336 1.22 -2.11 -22.30
N GLU A 337 2.39 -1.53 -22.04
CA GLU A 337 3.53 -1.54 -22.98
C GLU A 337 4.53 -2.67 -22.70
N LEU A 338 4.34 -3.45 -21.63
CA LEU A 338 5.30 -4.45 -21.21
C LEU A 338 5.02 -5.83 -21.82
N PRO A 339 6.08 -6.60 -22.14
CA PRO A 339 5.92 -8.00 -22.47
C PRO A 339 5.35 -8.73 -21.25
N ASN A 340 4.42 -9.67 -21.48
CA ASN A 340 3.69 -10.45 -20.47
C ASN A 340 2.50 -9.75 -19.77
N GLU A 341 1.93 -8.70 -20.38
CA GLU A 341 0.73 -8.07 -19.83
C GLU A 341 -0.52 -8.99 -19.87
N ASP A 342 -0.76 -9.65 -21.01
CA ASP A 342 -1.89 -10.55 -21.24
C ASP A 342 -1.71 -11.94 -20.58
N VAL A 343 -0.59 -12.61 -20.91
CA VAL A 343 -0.28 -13.96 -20.43
C VAL A 343 1.15 -14.01 -19.95
N PHE A 344 1.33 -14.11 -18.64
CA PHE A 344 2.63 -14.39 -18.06
C PHE A 344 2.92 -15.89 -18.17
N THR A 345 3.91 -16.25 -18.98
CA THR A 345 4.47 -17.60 -18.97
C THR A 345 5.75 -17.56 -18.14
N PRO A 346 5.76 -18.14 -16.93
CA PRO A 346 6.97 -18.17 -16.12
C PRO A 346 8.08 -18.88 -16.89
N LYS A 347 9.32 -18.38 -16.78
CA LYS A 347 10.49 -19.13 -17.23
C LYS A 347 10.45 -20.50 -16.53
N ALA A 348 10.58 -21.58 -17.30
CA ALA A 348 10.66 -22.92 -16.72
C ALA A 348 11.76 -22.93 -15.64
N ALA A 349 11.38 -23.37 -14.44
CA ALA A 349 12.23 -23.35 -13.25
C ALA A 349 13.42 -24.30 -13.37
#